data_AF-A0A7X7KR22-F1
#
_entry.id   AF-A0A7X7KR22-F1
#
_cell.length_a   1.000
_cell.length_b   1.000
_cell.length_c   1.000
_cell.angle_alpha   90.00
_cell.angle_beta   90.00
_cell.angle_gamma   90.00
#
_symmetry.space_group_name_H-M   'P 1'
#
loop_
_entity.id
_entity.type
_entity.pdbx_description
1 polymer ?
#
loop_
_entity_poly.entity_id
_entity_poly.type
_entity_poly.pdbx_seq_one_letter_code
_entity_poly.pdbx_strand_id
1 'polypeptide(L)' 'RLPKEYQGLPNGHNGSHQFLVHDFVSACVTGRTPPNNVWAAARYLVPGLIAHESARRGGVLMDVPDFGGPPGP' A
#
# COMPACT_ATOMS: atom_id res chain seq x y z
N ARG A 1 -2.83 -17.96 2.97
CA ARG A 1 -3.20 -18.86 1.84
C ARG A 1 -4.51 -18.33 1.29
N LEU A 2 -4.65 -18.18 -0.04
CA LEU A 2 -5.88 -17.64 -0.62
C LEU A 2 -7.08 -18.58 -0.39
N PRO A 3 -8.30 -18.02 -0.23
CA PRO A 3 -9.55 -18.78 -0.20
C PRO A 3 -9.72 -19.66 -1.44
N LYS A 4 -10.40 -20.82 -1.28
CA LYS A 4 -10.63 -21.78 -2.37
C LYS A 4 -11.47 -21.18 -3.50
N GLU A 5 -12.25 -20.16 -3.19
CA GLU A 5 -13.12 -19.41 -4.09
C GLU A 5 -12.31 -18.70 -5.20
N TYR A 6 -11.00 -18.47 -5.00
CA TYR A 6 -10.12 -17.93 -6.04
C TYR A 6 -9.57 -18.99 -7.00
N GLN A 7 -9.78 -20.29 -6.75
CA GLN A 7 -9.27 -21.35 -7.62
C GLN A 7 -9.94 -21.30 -9.00
N GLY A 8 -9.13 -21.31 -10.06
CA GLY A 8 -9.60 -21.26 -11.44
C GLY A 8 -10.07 -19.88 -11.92
N LEU A 9 -10.08 -18.86 -11.05
CA LEU A 9 -10.40 -17.50 -11.46
C LEU A 9 -9.22 -16.85 -12.21
N PRO A 10 -9.50 -16.00 -13.23
CA PRO A 10 -8.46 -15.25 -13.91
C PRO A 10 -7.72 -14.34 -12.92
N ASN A 11 -6.43 -14.14 -13.18
CA ASN A 11 -5.63 -13.19 -12.43
C ASN A 11 -4.70 -12.39 -13.36
N GLY A 12 -4.26 -11.24 -12.87
CA GLY A 12 -3.25 -10.39 -13.50
C GLY A 12 -2.22 -9.97 -12.46
N HIS A 13 -1.12 -9.36 -12.90
CA HIS A 13 -0.01 -8.94 -12.03
C HIS A 13 0.45 -10.06 -11.09
N ASN A 14 0.69 -11.25 -11.65
CA ASN A 14 1.13 -12.45 -10.93
C ASN A 14 0.23 -12.84 -9.74
N GLY A 15 -1.07 -12.56 -9.82
CA GLY A 15 -2.04 -12.90 -8.76
C GLY A 15 -2.11 -11.92 -7.59
N SER A 16 -1.31 -10.86 -7.58
CA SER A 16 -1.22 -9.90 -6.47
C SER A 16 -2.56 -9.33 -6.01
N HIS A 17 -3.48 -9.05 -6.94
CA HIS A 17 -4.81 -8.52 -6.62
C HIS A 17 -5.59 -9.42 -5.65
N GLN A 18 -5.54 -10.73 -5.83
CA GLN A 18 -6.27 -11.67 -4.99
C GLN A 18 -5.71 -11.69 -3.55
N PHE A 19 -4.40 -11.56 -3.41
CA PHE A 19 -3.75 -11.43 -2.10
C PHE A 19 -4.10 -10.11 -1.43
N LEU A 20 -4.08 -8.99 -2.15
CA LEU A 20 -4.45 -7.69 -1.61
C LEU A 20 -5.91 -7.68 -1.11
N VAL A 21 -6.84 -8.25 -1.88
CA VAL A 21 -8.25 -8.36 -1.45
C VAL A 21 -8.37 -9.27 -0.22
N HIS A 22 -7.67 -10.40 -0.21
CA HIS A 22 -7.70 -11.31 0.93
C HIS A 22 -7.17 -10.66 2.22
N ASP A 23 -6.06 -9.94 2.15
CA ASP A 23 -5.47 -9.25 3.30
C ASP A 23 -6.39 -8.14 3.82
N PHE A 24 -6.99 -7.36 2.92
CA PHE A 24 -7.96 -6.31 3.29
C PHE A 24 -9.17 -6.88 4.03
N VAL A 25 -9.85 -7.88 3.44
CA VAL A 25 -11.05 -8.48 4.06
C VAL A 25 -10.70 -9.16 5.38
N SER A 26 -9.56 -9.87 5.45
CA SER A 26 -9.10 -10.51 6.68
C SER A 26 -8.83 -9.50 7.79
N ALA A 27 -8.26 -8.34 7.47
CA ALA A 27 -8.05 -7.25 8.43
C ALA A 27 -9.39 -6.70 8.95
N CYS A 28 -10.37 -6.46 8.06
CA CYS A 28 -11.71 -6.01 8.46
C CYS A 28 -12.41 -7.00 9.41
N VAL A 29 -12.31 -8.30 9.13
CA VAL A 29 -12.94 -9.34 9.97
C VAL A 29 -12.24 -9.51 11.31
N THR A 30 -10.91 -9.41 11.33
CA THR A 30 -10.10 -9.71 12.54
C THR A 30 -9.76 -8.49 13.38
N GLY A 31 -9.99 -7.27 12.88
CA GLY A 31 -9.54 -6.04 13.52
C GLY A 31 -8.02 -5.85 13.54
N ARG A 32 -7.26 -6.74 12.89
CA ARG A 32 -5.79 -6.64 12.83
C ARG A 32 -5.38 -5.60 11.78
N THR A 33 -4.29 -4.88 12.07
CA THR A 33 -3.66 -3.99 11.10
C THR A 33 -3.18 -4.78 9.86
N PRO A 34 -3.63 -4.42 8.64
CA PRO A 34 -3.17 -5.09 7.44
C PRO A 34 -1.69 -4.76 7.14
N PRO A 35 -0.98 -5.62 6.39
CA PRO A 35 0.39 -5.35 5.97
C PRO A 35 0.46 -4.10 5.06
N ASN A 36 -0.53 -3.92 4.18
CA ASN A 36 -0.72 -2.67 3.43
C ASN A 36 -1.73 -1.78 4.17
N ASN A 37 -1.24 -0.94 5.08
CA ASN A 37 -2.03 -0.01 5.88
C ASN A 37 -1.74 1.45 5.48
N VAL A 38 -2.39 2.41 6.15
CA VAL A 38 -2.28 3.84 5.84
C VAL A 38 -0.84 4.40 5.92
N TRP A 39 -0.01 3.85 6.82
CA TRP A 39 1.39 4.27 6.93
C TRP A 39 2.23 3.76 5.76
N ALA A 40 1.96 2.53 5.30
CA ALA A 40 2.55 2.00 4.08
C ALA A 40 2.08 2.81 2.85
N ALA A 41 0.78 3.11 2.76
CA ALA A 41 0.20 3.91 1.69
C ALA A 41 0.82 5.32 1.61
N ALA A 42 1.02 5.98 2.76
CA ALA A 42 1.69 7.28 2.82
C ALA A 42 3.12 7.20 2.26
N ARG A 43 3.89 6.17 2.60
CA ARG A 43 5.25 5.95 2.08
C ARG A 43 5.29 5.76 0.57
N TYR A 44 4.25 5.17 -0.03
CA TYR A 44 4.17 5.04 -1.49
C TYR A 44 3.78 6.35 -2.17
N LEU A 45 2.85 7.10 -1.57
CA LEU A 45 2.25 8.30 -2.16
C LEU A 45 3.14 9.54 -2.06
N VAL A 46 3.69 9.80 -0.87
CA VAL A 46 4.34 11.06 -0.53
C VAL A 46 5.56 11.37 -1.40
N PRO A 47 6.46 10.41 -1.73
CA PRO A 47 7.55 10.68 -2.66
C PRO A 47 7.05 11.17 -4.03
N GLY A 48 5.92 10.66 -4.52
CA GLY A 48 5.33 11.11 -5.78
C GLY A 48 4.81 12.54 -5.74
N LEU A 49 4.23 12.96 -4.61
CA LEU A 49 3.78 14.35 -4.39
C LEU A 49 4.98 15.32 -4.34
N ILE A 50 6.03 14.95 -3.59
CA ILE A 50 7.25 15.75 -3.50
C ILE A 50 7.98 15.81 -4.84
N ALA A 51 8.05 14.70 -5.58
CA ALA A 51 8.62 14.67 -6.93
C ALA A 51 7.86 15.58 -7.91
N HIS A 52 6.52 15.61 -7.82
CA HIS A 52 5.71 16.52 -8.63
C HIS A 52 6.03 18.00 -8.32
N GLU A 53 6.12 18.36 -7.05
CA GLU A 53 6.47 19.72 -6.64
C GLU A 53 7.91 20.10 -7.01
N SER A 54 8.85 19.17 -6.87
CA SER A 54 10.24 19.31 -7.32
C SER A 54 10.30 19.60 -8.82
N ALA A 55 9.56 18.85 -9.65
CA ALA A 55 9.51 19.05 -11.09
C ALA A 55 9.00 20.45 -11.46
N ARG A 56 7.99 20.97 -10.74
CA ARG A 56 7.47 22.34 -10.92
C ARG A 56 8.49 23.43 -10.58
N ARG A 57 9.51 23.10 -9.78
CA ARG A 57 10.60 23.99 -9.36
C ARG A 57 11.90 23.74 -10.11
N GLY A 58 11.84 23.11 -11.29
CA GLY A 58 13.03 22.83 -12.10
C GLY A 58 13.87 21.65 -11.58
N GLY A 59 13.28 20.73 -10.83
CA GLY A 59 13.94 19.51 -10.38
C GLY A 59 14.86 19.71 -9.16
N VAL A 60 14.58 20.72 -8.32
CA VAL A 60 15.36 20.92 -7.08
C VAL A 60 15.18 19.72 -6.14
N LEU A 61 16.25 19.36 -5.43
CA LEU A 61 16.17 18.34 -4.38
C LEU A 61 15.25 18.84 -3.26
N MET A 62 14.33 17.99 -2.82
CA MET A 62 13.36 18.30 -1.77
C MET A 62 13.28 17.14 -0.78
N ASP A 63 13.11 17.47 0.49
CA ASP A 63 12.95 16.47 1.53
C ASP A 63 11.62 15.74 1.40
N VAL A 64 11.68 14.41 1.53
CA VAL A 64 10.50 13.55 1.59
C VAL A 64 10.20 13.29 3.07
N PRO A 65 9.05 13.75 3.60
CA PRO A 65 8.74 13.55 5.02
C PRO A 65 8.48 12.07 5.32
N ASP A 66 9.06 11.58 6.41
CA ASP A 66 8.72 10.28 7.00
C ASP A 66 7.72 10.49 8.13
N PHE A 67 6.56 9.85 8.00
CA PHE A 67 5.51 9.91 9.02
C PHE A 67 5.73 8.87 10.12
N GLY A 68 6.63 7.90 9.94
CA GLY A 68 6.83 6.81 10.88
C GLY A 68 5.97 5.59 10.56
N GLY A 69 5.76 4.74 11.56
CA GLY A 69 5.06 3.46 11.42
C GLY A 69 3.67 3.44 12.07
N PRO A 70 2.88 2.40 11.80
CA PRO A 70 1.66 2.16 12.57
C PRO A 70 1.97 2.08 14.07
N PRO A 71 1.05 2.55 14.94
CA PRO A 71 1.20 2.32 16.37
C PRO A 71 1.41 0.82 16.63
N GLY A 72 2.20 0.53 17.66
CA GLY A 72 2.40 -0.85 18.13
C GLY A 72 1.06 -1.52 18.49
N PRO A 73 1.06 -2.85 18.68
CA PRO A 73 -0.15 -3.55 19.15
C PRO A 73 -0.71 -2.92 20.42
#